data_AF-I1PTS2-F1
#
_entry.id   AF-I1PTS2-F1
#
_cell.length_a   1.000
_cell.length_b   1.000
_cell.length_c   1.000
_cell.angle_alpha   90.00
_cell.angle_beta   90.00
_cell.angle_gamma   90.00
#
_symmetry.space_group_name_H-M   'P 1'
#
loop_
_entity.id
_entity.type
_entity.pdbx_description
1 polymer ?
#
loop_
_entity_poly.entity_id
_entity_poly.type
_entity_poly.pdbx_seq_one_letter_code
_entity_poly.pdbx_strand_id
1 'polypeptide(L)'
;MIHHTGLLMPPSSPRAAFQLAEPPCASHILVPEHLVDPQPCPPGMMRGCSSHARASSGDGLLVLDFTDGLTAAPAAGARGPIPLDGKQLKPDVTRFVCNPLSGELFRVPDIDGTKKTLKWQLVGILTQSGRPNGPPDRYALASFSSNAAADDDDEWSFAVRRFLSQKGEWDEPVVFPSPLPLERPLFVDHDPVTFAGRIWWVDVSWGAISVDPLSDQPELRFVELPGGSVMEPVKDEKRRGLVRYRRLGVSEGRLRYAEASQKEPFVLSSFALDDNGSSWTLEHRVALSRLRVDGGLPLQQEDTPRIGVIDPLNASIMYLKIGVQCISVDMEKG
;
A
#
# COMPACT_ATOMS: atom_id res chain seq x y z
N MET A 1 -4.40 12.22 -2.11
CA MET A 1 -3.33 11.43 -2.76
C MET A 1 -1.99 12.01 -2.31
N ILE A 2 -1.23 11.30 -1.47
CA ILE A 2 0.11 11.74 -1.08
C ILE A 2 1.05 11.27 -2.20
N HIS A 3 1.41 12.19 -3.10
CA HIS A 3 2.33 11.90 -4.18
C HIS A 3 3.78 11.90 -3.66
N HIS A 4 4.53 10.87 -4.05
CA HIS A 4 5.96 10.75 -3.87
C HIS A 4 6.71 11.97 -4.40
N THR A 5 7.42 12.69 -3.52
CA THR A 5 8.73 13.26 -3.84
C THR A 5 9.42 13.62 -2.53
N GLY A 6 10.67 13.19 -2.38
CA GLY A 6 11.47 13.41 -1.18
C GLY A 6 11.73 14.89 -0.95
N LEU A 7 11.32 15.38 0.21
CA LEU A 7 11.85 16.60 0.79
C LEU A 7 12.18 16.26 2.23
N LEU A 8 13.41 15.82 2.41
CA LEU A 8 14.00 15.68 3.72
C LEU A 8 14.16 17.08 4.30
N MET A 9 13.70 17.27 5.53
CA MET A 9 13.85 18.56 6.21
C MET A 9 15.32 18.84 6.57
N PRO A 10 15.73 20.12 6.66
CA PRO A 10 17.05 20.46 7.19
C PRO A 10 17.26 19.84 8.59
N PRO A 11 18.52 19.50 8.95
CA PRO A 11 18.85 18.61 10.07
C PRO A 11 18.47 19.13 11.48
N SER A 12 17.92 20.34 11.60
CA SER A 12 17.59 20.98 12.88
C SER A 12 16.19 20.69 13.43
N SER A 13 15.30 20.05 12.66
CA SER A 13 13.91 19.84 13.08
C SER A 13 13.70 18.48 13.75
N PRO A 14 13.18 18.40 14.98
CA PRO A 14 13.02 17.12 15.71
C PRO A 14 11.73 16.35 15.35
N ARG A 15 10.86 16.90 14.50
CA ARG A 15 9.51 16.39 14.22
C ARG A 15 9.23 16.33 12.72
N ALA A 16 8.29 15.48 12.32
CA ALA A 16 7.72 15.55 10.99
C ALA A 16 6.88 16.82 10.82
N ALA A 17 6.82 17.35 9.60
CA ALA A 17 5.93 18.44 9.24
C ALA A 17 4.93 17.95 8.20
N PHE A 18 3.64 18.24 8.43
CA PHE A 18 2.59 17.95 7.47
C PHE A 18 2.15 19.23 6.76
N GLN A 19 2.29 19.24 5.45
CA GLN A 19 1.89 20.34 4.57
C GLN A 19 0.66 19.91 3.81
N LEU A 20 -0.50 20.27 4.37
CA LEU A 20 -1.77 20.09 3.70
C LEU A 20 -1.87 21.06 2.54
N ALA A 21 -2.24 20.55 1.36
CA ALA A 21 -2.49 21.36 0.19
C ALA A 21 -3.98 21.28 -0.17
N GLU A 22 -4.54 22.40 -0.60
CA GLU A 22 -5.91 22.44 -1.11
C GLU A 22 -6.03 21.54 -2.36
N PRO A 23 -7.10 20.74 -2.48
CA PRO A 23 -7.35 19.95 -3.68
C PRO A 23 -7.35 20.84 -4.95
N PRO A 24 -6.77 20.38 -6.08
CA PRO A 24 -6.28 19.03 -6.34
C PRO A 24 -4.79 18.80 -5.99
N CYS A 25 -4.14 19.73 -5.28
CA CYS A 25 -2.72 19.64 -4.98
C CYS A 25 -2.41 18.47 -4.02
N ALA A 26 -1.22 17.87 -4.20
CA ALA A 26 -0.76 16.82 -3.30
C ALA A 26 -0.32 17.43 -1.96
N SER A 27 -0.72 16.80 -0.87
CA SER A 27 -0.19 17.11 0.46
C SER A 27 1.12 16.37 0.69
N HIS A 28 2.00 16.95 1.51
CA HIS A 28 3.34 16.43 1.75
C HIS A 28 3.59 16.15 3.24
N ILE A 29 4.26 15.04 3.53
CA ILE A 29 4.84 14.75 4.85
C ILE A 29 6.35 14.88 4.71
N LEU A 30 6.92 15.80 5.47
CA LEU A 30 8.36 16.03 5.50
C LEU A 30 8.94 15.38 6.77
N VAL A 31 9.97 14.57 6.59
CA VAL A 31 10.66 13.87 7.69
C VAL A 31 12.12 14.37 7.76
N PRO A 32 12.64 14.68 8.96
CA PRO A 32 14.04 15.08 9.13
C PRO A 32 15.04 13.99 8.70
N GLU A 33 16.02 14.36 7.88
CA GLU A 33 17.00 13.40 7.33
C GLU A 33 17.79 12.64 8.39
N HIS A 34 18.21 13.33 9.44
CA HIS A 34 19.01 12.75 10.52
C HIS A 34 18.26 11.65 11.28
N LEU A 35 16.92 11.60 11.22
CA LEU A 35 16.13 10.54 11.83
C LEU A 35 16.10 9.28 10.97
N VAL A 36 16.15 9.43 9.64
CA VAL A 36 16.18 8.32 8.69
C VAL A 36 17.55 7.62 8.72
N ASP A 37 18.61 8.40 8.96
CA ASP A 37 20.01 7.91 9.02
C ASP A 37 20.39 7.11 7.74
N PRO A 38 20.42 7.80 6.58
CA PRO A 38 20.73 7.16 5.31
C PRO A 38 22.20 6.73 5.24
N GLN A 39 22.49 5.63 4.54
CA GLN A 39 23.84 5.06 4.44
C GLN A 39 24.84 6.08 3.87
N PRO A 40 26.09 6.21 4.34
CA PRO A 40 27.05 7.10 3.68
C PRO A 40 27.20 6.79 2.17
N CYS A 41 27.17 7.80 1.30
CA CYS A 41 27.35 7.61 -0.14
C CYS A 41 28.84 7.81 -0.54
N PRO A 42 29.57 6.76 -0.95
CA PRO A 42 30.96 6.88 -1.37
C PRO A 42 31.10 7.68 -2.69
N PRO A 43 32.28 8.25 -2.97
CA PRO A 43 32.58 8.84 -4.27
C PRO A 43 32.37 7.84 -5.41
N GLY A 44 31.73 8.28 -6.50
CA GLY A 44 31.46 7.43 -7.69
C GLY A 44 30.19 6.57 -7.57
N MET A 45 29.49 6.60 -6.43
CA MET A 45 28.15 6.03 -6.29
C MET A 45 27.08 7.12 -6.36
N MET A 46 25.86 6.72 -6.68
CA MET A 46 24.65 7.51 -6.64
C MET A 46 23.68 6.89 -5.66
N ARG A 47 23.07 7.73 -4.83
CA ARG A 47 22.01 7.34 -3.90
C ARG A 47 20.65 7.32 -4.60
N GLY A 48 19.94 6.21 -4.50
CA GLY A 48 18.52 6.11 -4.80
C GLY A 48 17.71 6.06 -3.50
N CYS A 49 16.93 7.11 -3.23
CA CYS A 49 15.98 7.11 -2.12
C CYS A 49 14.53 7.06 -2.63
N SER A 50 13.68 6.31 -1.95
CA SER A 50 12.24 6.44 -2.07
C SER A 50 11.58 6.45 -0.69
N SER A 51 10.46 7.15 -0.57
CA SER A 51 9.69 7.21 0.67
C SER A 51 8.22 6.93 0.38
N HIS A 52 7.58 6.06 1.16
CA HIS A 52 6.20 5.62 0.94
C HIS A 52 5.39 5.71 2.23
N ALA A 53 4.17 6.24 2.15
CA ALA A 53 3.16 6.03 3.19
C ALA A 53 2.44 4.71 2.88
N ARG A 54 2.73 3.66 3.64
CA ARG A 54 2.31 2.28 3.37
C ARG A 54 0.92 1.95 3.87
N ALA A 55 0.53 2.51 5.00
CA ALA A 55 -0.75 2.21 5.62
C ALA A 55 -1.18 3.35 6.53
N SER A 56 -2.48 3.43 6.76
CA SER A 56 -3.11 4.33 7.72
C SER A 56 -3.99 3.55 8.67
N SER A 57 -3.98 3.93 9.94
CA SER A 57 -4.93 3.42 10.95
C SER A 57 -6.22 4.23 10.96
N GLY A 58 -7.27 3.68 11.59
CA GLY A 58 -8.54 4.41 11.78
C GLY A 58 -8.40 5.67 12.63
N ASP A 59 -7.40 5.72 13.52
CA ASP A 59 -7.11 6.87 14.38
C ASP A 59 -6.15 7.89 13.74
N GLY A 60 -5.80 7.71 12.45
CA GLY A 60 -5.00 8.67 11.68
C GLY A 60 -3.48 8.54 11.79
N LEU A 61 -2.96 7.51 12.47
CA LEU A 61 -1.52 7.17 12.41
C LEU A 61 -1.14 6.60 11.04
N LEU A 62 0.06 6.92 10.57
CA LEU A 62 0.61 6.49 9.29
C LEU A 62 1.86 5.62 9.48
N VAL A 63 2.03 4.62 8.63
CA VAL A 63 3.30 3.88 8.48
C VAL A 63 4.08 4.47 7.32
N LEU A 64 5.29 4.94 7.60
CA LEU A 64 6.20 5.50 6.61
C LEU A 64 7.39 4.57 6.40
N ASP A 65 7.65 4.20 5.15
CA ASP A 65 8.85 3.49 4.72
C ASP A 65 9.81 4.46 4.04
N PHE A 66 11.09 4.38 4.41
CA PHE A 66 12.19 5.04 3.72
C PHE A 66 13.14 3.97 3.20
N THR A 67 13.25 3.89 1.87
CA THR A 67 14.12 2.98 1.16
C THR A 67 15.33 3.76 0.68
N ASP A 68 16.52 3.32 1.06
CA ASP A 68 17.79 3.93 0.69
C ASP A 68 18.72 2.88 0.10
N GLY A 69 19.19 3.09 -1.13
CA GLY A 69 20.09 2.18 -1.81
C GLY A 69 21.18 2.92 -2.58
N LEU A 70 22.32 2.28 -2.74
CA LEU A 70 23.44 2.79 -3.52
C LEU A 70 23.51 2.06 -4.87
N THR A 71 23.69 2.82 -5.94
CA THR A 71 23.96 2.30 -7.28
C THR A 71 25.21 2.96 -7.86
N ALA A 72 25.87 2.33 -8.83
CA ALA A 72 26.98 2.96 -9.51
C ALA A 72 26.50 4.22 -10.26
N ALA A 73 27.28 5.29 -10.23
CA ALA A 73 26.96 6.47 -11.02
C ALA A 73 26.92 6.09 -12.52
N PRO A 74 25.93 6.58 -13.29
CA PRO A 74 25.87 6.29 -14.71
C PRO A 74 27.14 6.78 -15.40
N ALA A 75 27.62 6.02 -16.38
CA ALA A 75 28.74 6.43 -17.21
C ALA A 75 28.43 7.78 -17.89
N ALA A 76 29.44 8.65 -17.98
CA ALA A 76 29.29 9.98 -18.57
C ALA A 76 28.65 9.88 -19.98
N GLY A 77 27.48 10.50 -20.15
CA GLY A 77 26.74 10.52 -21.42
C GLY A 77 25.42 9.72 -21.44
N ALA A 78 25.11 8.93 -20.42
CA ALA A 78 23.82 8.25 -20.33
C ALA A 78 22.68 9.26 -20.05
N ARG A 79 21.72 9.39 -20.98
CA ARG A 79 20.47 10.15 -20.80
C ARG A 79 19.30 9.18 -20.75
N GLY A 80 18.59 9.17 -19.63
CA GLY A 80 17.39 8.36 -19.39
C GLY A 80 17.19 8.09 -17.90
N PRO A 81 15.97 7.71 -17.45
CA PRO A 81 15.78 7.20 -16.09
C PRO A 81 16.70 5.99 -15.90
N ILE A 82 17.54 6.02 -14.87
CA ILE A 82 18.38 4.86 -14.52
C ILE A 82 17.40 3.73 -14.20
N PRO A 83 17.46 2.59 -14.92
CA PRO A 83 16.67 1.43 -14.54
C PRO A 83 17.11 1.02 -13.13
N LEU A 84 16.23 1.18 -12.15
CA LEU A 84 16.37 0.52 -10.87
C LEU A 84 16.15 -0.97 -11.15
N ASP A 85 17.18 -1.64 -11.65
CA ASP A 85 17.13 -3.08 -11.86
C ASP A 85 17.09 -3.73 -10.47
N GLY A 86 15.87 -4.06 -10.02
CA GLY A 86 15.56 -4.48 -8.66
C GLY A 86 16.27 -5.77 -8.20
N LYS A 87 17.04 -6.42 -9.08
CA LYS A 87 17.88 -7.56 -8.78
C LYS A 87 19.25 -7.19 -8.18
N GLN A 88 19.76 -5.98 -8.41
CA GLN A 88 21.08 -5.57 -7.89
C GLN A 88 21.01 -4.67 -6.66
N LEU A 89 19.93 -3.90 -6.50
CA LEU A 89 19.77 -3.03 -5.35
C LEU A 89 19.24 -3.83 -4.16
N LYS A 90 20.06 -3.97 -3.11
CA LYS A 90 19.62 -4.39 -1.77
C LYS A 90 19.47 -3.12 -0.92
N PRO A 91 18.40 -2.34 -1.04
CA PRO A 91 18.26 -1.13 -0.26
C PRO A 91 18.04 -1.44 1.23
N ASP A 92 18.44 -0.50 2.06
CA ASP A 92 18.03 -0.40 3.45
C ASP A 92 16.62 0.16 3.53
N VAL A 93 15.80 -0.39 4.42
CA VAL A 93 14.45 0.09 4.69
C VAL A 93 14.39 0.53 6.15
N THR A 94 14.07 1.79 6.38
CA THR A 94 13.79 2.35 7.71
C THR A 94 12.30 2.69 7.83
N ARG A 95 11.70 2.37 8.97
CA ARG A 95 10.25 2.51 9.20
C ARG A 95 9.92 3.45 10.33
N PHE A 96 8.84 4.20 10.14
CA PHE A 96 8.28 5.07 11.18
C PHE A 96 6.78 4.86 11.32
N VAL A 97 6.31 4.94 12.56
CA VAL A 97 4.92 5.29 12.84
C VAL A 97 4.86 6.80 13.05
N CYS A 98 4.01 7.47 12.29
CA CYS A 98 3.89 8.93 12.27
C CYS A 98 2.49 9.35 12.68
N ASN A 99 2.39 10.30 13.61
CA ASN A 99 1.17 11.09 13.80
C ASN A 99 1.31 12.38 12.98
N PRO A 100 0.61 12.50 11.83
CA PRO A 100 0.76 13.66 10.96
C PRO A 100 0.25 14.97 11.58
N LEU A 101 -0.61 14.90 12.59
CA LEU A 101 -1.17 16.08 13.25
C LEU A 101 -0.23 16.65 14.32
N SER A 102 0.43 15.78 15.11
CA SER A 102 1.37 16.20 16.15
C SER A 102 2.81 16.33 15.64
N GLY A 103 3.12 15.73 14.50
CA GLY A 103 4.47 15.60 13.94
C GLY A 103 5.33 14.55 14.66
N GLU A 104 4.74 13.76 15.57
CA GLU A 104 5.45 12.72 16.31
C GLU A 104 5.84 11.58 15.38
N LEU A 105 7.09 11.14 15.52
CA LEU A 105 7.68 10.04 14.78
C LEU A 105 8.23 9.01 15.78
N PHE A 106 7.84 7.76 15.59
CA PHE A 106 8.41 6.63 16.29
C PHE A 106 9.18 5.77 15.29
N ARG A 107 10.51 5.69 15.44
CA ARG A 107 11.34 4.79 14.61
C ARG A 107 11.07 3.35 15.03
N VAL A 108 10.52 2.57 14.11
CA VAL A 108 10.27 1.14 14.34
C VAL A 108 11.62 0.42 14.31
N PRO A 109 11.90 -0.50 15.25
CA PRO A 109 13.13 -1.29 15.23
C PRO A 109 13.31 -2.03 13.91
N ASP A 110 14.55 -2.28 13.55
CA ASP A 110 14.88 -3.05 12.36
C ASP A 110 14.51 -4.53 12.57
N ILE A 111 13.75 -5.09 11.63
CA ILE A 111 13.33 -6.50 11.58
C ILE A 111 14.60 -7.38 11.52
N ASP A 112 14.75 -8.34 12.44
CA ASP A 112 15.96 -9.17 12.63
C ASP A 112 17.25 -8.36 12.87
N GLY A 113 17.14 -7.12 13.35
CA GLY A 113 18.29 -6.24 13.54
C GLY A 113 18.97 -5.81 12.23
N THR A 114 18.30 -5.95 11.07
CA THR A 114 18.83 -5.58 9.76
C THR A 114 17.92 -4.62 9.02
N LYS A 115 18.48 -3.64 8.31
CA LYS A 115 17.73 -2.76 7.40
C LYS A 115 17.36 -3.46 6.08
N LYS A 116 17.93 -4.63 5.76
CA LYS A 116 17.68 -5.39 4.51
C LYS A 116 16.35 -6.16 4.54
N THR A 117 15.25 -5.44 4.59
CA THR A 117 13.92 -6.00 4.93
C THR A 117 12.88 -5.83 3.83
N LEU A 118 13.30 -5.75 2.57
CA LEU A 118 12.39 -5.63 1.41
C LEU A 118 11.33 -6.74 1.35
N LYS A 119 11.66 -7.96 1.79
CA LYS A 119 10.68 -9.07 1.89
C LYS A 119 9.49 -8.76 2.82
N TRP A 120 9.62 -7.76 3.70
CA TRP A 120 8.63 -7.30 4.67
C TRP A 120 8.20 -5.85 4.41
N GLN A 121 8.15 -5.41 3.14
CA GLN A 121 7.87 -4.01 2.82
C GLN A 121 6.40 -3.60 2.99
N LEU A 122 5.45 -4.53 2.93
CA LEU A 122 4.02 -4.23 2.99
C LEU A 122 3.53 -4.28 4.43
N VAL A 123 3.97 -3.29 5.22
CA VAL A 123 3.61 -3.18 6.63
C VAL A 123 2.28 -2.45 6.79
N GLY A 124 1.31 -3.12 7.41
CA GLY A 124 0.06 -2.51 7.86
C GLY A 124 0.13 -2.07 9.32
N ILE A 125 -0.85 -1.27 9.76
CA ILE A 125 -1.00 -0.80 11.14
C ILE A 125 -2.43 -0.99 11.63
N LEU A 126 -2.58 -1.62 12.79
CA LEU A 126 -3.85 -1.72 13.50
C LEU A 126 -3.72 -0.99 14.84
N THR A 127 -4.62 -0.06 15.10
CA THR A 127 -4.72 0.66 16.37
C THR A 127 -5.86 0.10 17.21
N GLN A 128 -5.74 0.22 18.54
CA GLN A 128 -6.81 -0.06 19.46
C GLN A 128 -6.93 1.08 20.47
N SER A 129 -8.12 1.65 20.55
CA SER A 129 -8.47 2.76 21.42
C SER A 129 -9.60 2.33 22.34
N GLY A 130 -9.38 2.35 23.65
CA GLY A 130 -10.40 2.16 24.68
C GLY A 130 -11.25 3.41 24.91
N ARG A 131 -10.92 4.52 24.23
CA ARG A 131 -11.63 5.81 24.31
C ARG A 131 -11.94 6.32 22.91
N PRO A 132 -13.09 6.98 22.69
CA PRO A 132 -13.48 7.48 21.36
C PRO A 132 -12.61 8.61 20.83
N ASN A 133 -11.99 9.41 21.71
CA ASN A 133 -11.27 10.64 21.37
C ASN A 133 -9.94 10.69 22.12
N GLY A 134 -8.87 10.30 21.46
CA GLY A 134 -7.50 10.33 21.98
C GLY A 134 -6.53 9.56 21.09
N PRO A 135 -5.21 9.69 21.33
CA PRO A 135 -4.26 8.78 20.71
C PRO A 135 -4.60 7.33 21.10
N PRO A 136 -4.33 6.35 20.22
CA PRO A 136 -4.63 4.96 20.52
C PRO A 136 -3.83 4.48 21.73
N ASP A 137 -4.45 3.65 22.58
CA ASP A 137 -3.80 3.09 23.77
C ASP A 137 -2.63 2.18 23.38
N ARG A 138 -2.78 1.49 22.25
CA ARG A 138 -1.76 0.64 21.65
C ARG A 138 -1.98 0.48 20.16
N TYR A 139 -0.92 0.07 19.47
CA TYR A 139 -0.99 -0.32 18.08
C TYR A 139 -0.13 -1.55 17.81
N ALA A 140 -0.45 -2.24 16.74
CA ALA A 140 0.37 -3.31 16.19
C ALA A 140 0.71 -3.01 14.74
N LEU A 141 1.92 -3.38 14.35
CA LEU A 141 2.33 -3.45 12.96
C LEU A 141 2.40 -4.92 12.56
N ALA A 142 2.07 -5.21 11.32
CA ALA A 142 2.34 -6.53 10.76
C ALA A 142 2.78 -6.42 9.31
N SER A 143 3.63 -7.36 8.90
CA SER A 143 3.98 -7.58 7.52
C SER A 143 3.75 -9.04 7.16
N PHE A 144 3.31 -9.25 5.93
CA PHE A 144 3.20 -10.55 5.31
C PHE A 144 4.44 -10.84 4.44
N SER A 145 4.90 -12.10 4.44
CA SER A 145 5.79 -12.66 3.42
C SER A 145 5.37 -14.07 3.07
N SER A 146 5.31 -14.40 1.78
CA SER A 146 5.26 -15.77 1.30
C SER A 146 6.68 -16.25 1.00
N ASN A 147 7.11 -17.37 1.59
CA ASN A 147 8.33 -18.06 1.17
C ASN A 147 7.94 -19.20 0.21
N ALA A 148 8.67 -19.32 -0.91
CA ALA A 148 8.85 -20.63 -1.53
C ALA A 148 9.71 -21.43 -0.54
N ALA A 149 9.24 -22.58 -0.07
CA ALA A 149 10.03 -23.43 0.81
C ALA A 149 11.40 -23.69 0.16
N ALA A 150 12.47 -23.44 0.92
CA ALA A 150 13.83 -23.51 0.43
C ALA A 150 14.41 -24.94 0.44
N ASP A 151 13.69 -25.93 0.94
CA ASP A 151 14.15 -27.32 0.99
C ASP A 151 12.95 -28.28 0.85
N ASP A 152 12.97 -29.10 -0.21
CA ASP A 152 12.26 -30.36 -0.51
C ASP A 152 10.75 -30.56 -0.22
N ASP A 153 10.04 -29.65 0.43
CA ASP A 153 8.58 -29.70 0.57
C ASP A 153 7.93 -28.66 -0.36
N ASP A 154 7.13 -29.13 -1.32
CA ASP A 154 6.40 -28.34 -2.34
C ASP A 154 5.35 -27.34 -1.76
N GLU A 155 5.40 -27.00 -0.47
CA GLU A 155 4.37 -26.22 0.22
C GLU A 155 4.79 -24.75 0.46
N TRP A 156 4.02 -23.82 -0.12
CA TRP A 156 4.18 -22.40 0.18
C TRP A 156 3.73 -22.12 1.62
N SER A 157 4.55 -21.41 2.38
CA SER A 157 4.19 -21.01 3.75
C SER A 157 3.92 -19.52 3.85
N PHE A 158 2.95 -19.19 4.70
CA PHE A 158 2.54 -17.82 4.96
C PHE A 158 3.17 -17.38 6.27
N ALA A 159 4.18 -16.52 6.20
CA ALA A 159 4.79 -15.98 7.40
C ALA A 159 4.26 -14.56 7.64
N VAL A 160 3.79 -14.31 8.86
CA VAL A 160 3.45 -12.97 9.32
C VAL A 160 4.38 -12.58 10.44
N ARG A 161 4.99 -11.42 10.29
CA ARG A 161 5.77 -10.81 11.35
C ARG A 161 5.01 -9.67 11.98
N ARG A 162 4.97 -9.63 13.32
CA ARG A 162 4.26 -8.60 14.08
C ARG A 162 5.16 -7.82 15.03
N PHE A 163 4.80 -6.56 15.25
CA PHE A 163 5.37 -5.68 16.26
C PHE A 163 4.22 -5.16 17.11
N LEU A 164 4.35 -5.23 18.43
CA LEU A 164 3.38 -4.67 19.36
C LEU A 164 3.97 -3.45 20.05
N SER A 165 3.27 -2.31 20.03
CA SER A 165 3.77 -1.06 20.61
C SER A 165 4.11 -1.19 22.10
N GLN A 166 3.43 -2.09 22.82
CA GLN A 166 3.65 -2.36 24.24
C GLN A 166 4.95 -3.12 24.52
N LYS A 167 5.40 -3.96 23.58
CA LYS A 167 6.67 -4.70 23.69
C LYS A 167 7.84 -3.88 23.15
N GLY A 168 7.60 -3.11 22.08
CA GLY A 168 8.63 -2.30 21.45
C GLY A 168 9.64 -3.10 20.62
N GLU A 169 9.36 -4.36 20.31
CA GLU A 169 10.18 -5.23 19.47
C GLU A 169 9.35 -6.07 18.50
N TRP A 170 10.00 -6.63 17.48
CA TRP A 170 9.37 -7.55 16.54
C TRP A 170 9.37 -8.96 17.12
N ASP A 171 8.20 -9.60 17.12
CA ASP A 171 8.09 -11.02 17.46
C ASP A 171 8.71 -11.88 16.34
N GLU A 172 9.01 -13.14 16.68
CA GLU A 172 9.34 -14.17 15.71
C GLU A 172 8.19 -14.35 14.70
N PRO A 173 8.49 -14.63 13.41
CA PRO A 173 7.45 -14.83 12.40
C PRO A 173 6.55 -16.01 12.76
N VAL A 174 5.23 -15.77 12.75
CA VAL A 174 4.23 -16.84 12.87
C VAL A 174 4.00 -17.41 11.47
N VAL A 175 4.18 -18.72 11.34
CA VAL A 175 3.97 -19.44 10.08
C VAL A 175 2.59 -20.07 10.08
N PHE A 176 1.83 -19.84 9.01
CA PHE A 176 0.52 -20.43 8.76
C PHE A 176 0.62 -21.43 7.62
N PRO A 177 -0.17 -22.53 7.69
CA PRO A 177 -0.37 -23.40 6.53
C PRO A 177 -1.02 -22.60 5.41
N SER A 178 -0.73 -22.98 4.15
CA SER A 178 -1.33 -22.30 3.01
C SER A 178 -2.85 -22.50 2.99
N PRO A 179 -3.67 -21.43 3.02
CA PRO A 179 -5.08 -21.56 2.72
C PRO A 179 -5.35 -21.66 1.21
N LEU A 180 -4.29 -21.73 0.38
CA LEU A 180 -4.34 -21.52 -1.07
C LEU A 180 -3.69 -22.68 -1.85
N PRO A 181 -4.17 -22.95 -3.09
CA PRO A 181 -3.54 -23.91 -4.00
C PRO A 181 -2.05 -23.63 -4.24
N LEU A 182 -1.24 -24.70 -4.31
CA LEU A 182 0.22 -24.63 -4.49
C LEU A 182 0.63 -24.01 -5.82
N GLU A 183 -0.20 -24.19 -6.85
CA GLU A 183 0.08 -23.75 -8.22
C GLU A 183 -0.08 -22.24 -8.41
N ARG A 184 -0.60 -21.53 -7.39
CA ARG A 184 -0.93 -20.10 -7.48
C ARG A 184 -0.40 -19.33 -6.26
N PRO A 185 0.86 -18.83 -6.29
CA PRO A 185 1.37 -17.96 -5.24
C PRO A 185 0.69 -16.59 -5.28
N LEU A 186 0.46 -16.00 -4.10
CA LEU A 186 -0.07 -14.64 -3.98
C LEU A 186 0.95 -13.60 -4.45
N PHE A 187 0.46 -12.63 -5.19
CA PHE A 187 1.23 -11.45 -5.60
C PHE A 187 0.62 -10.18 -5.00
N VAL A 188 1.16 -9.77 -3.85
CA VAL A 188 0.70 -8.56 -3.15
C VAL A 188 1.58 -7.38 -3.59
N ASP A 189 0.99 -6.43 -4.30
CA ASP A 189 1.63 -5.17 -4.76
C ASP A 189 0.75 -3.94 -4.45
N HIS A 190 -0.28 -4.14 -3.62
CA HIS A 190 -1.15 -3.11 -3.10
C HIS A 190 -0.82 -2.84 -1.64
N ASP A 191 -0.85 -1.57 -1.24
CA ASP A 191 -0.62 -1.15 0.14
C ASP A 191 -1.66 -1.78 1.11
N PRO A 192 -1.26 -2.22 2.32
CA PRO A 192 -2.18 -2.88 3.24
C PRO A 192 -3.30 -1.96 3.74
N VAL A 193 -4.46 -2.55 4.02
CA VAL A 193 -5.64 -1.83 4.53
C VAL A 193 -6.05 -2.41 5.87
N THR A 194 -6.45 -1.55 6.81
CA THR A 194 -6.93 -1.99 8.12
C THR A 194 -8.44 -1.89 8.19
N PHE A 195 -9.10 -2.99 8.54
CA PHE A 195 -10.55 -3.09 8.62
C PHE A 195 -10.99 -4.18 9.59
N ALA A 196 -12.02 -3.90 10.39
CA ALA A 196 -12.65 -4.85 11.31
C ALA A 196 -11.65 -5.61 12.21
N GLY A 197 -10.71 -4.87 12.83
CA GLY A 197 -9.71 -5.45 13.73
C GLY A 197 -8.63 -6.28 13.03
N ARG A 198 -8.50 -6.17 11.70
CA ARG A 198 -7.54 -6.94 10.91
C ARG A 198 -6.77 -6.05 9.95
N ILE A 199 -5.55 -6.48 9.63
CA ILE A 199 -4.77 -5.94 8.50
C ILE A 199 -5.02 -6.86 7.30
N TRP A 200 -5.27 -6.25 6.14
CA TRP A 200 -5.60 -6.90 4.88
C TRP A 200 -4.52 -6.64 3.83
N TRP A 201 -4.08 -7.70 3.16
CA TRP A 201 -3.17 -7.66 2.02
C TRP A 201 -3.87 -8.27 0.81
N VAL A 202 -3.91 -7.55 -0.32
CA VAL A 202 -4.65 -7.99 -1.50
C VAL A 202 -3.73 -8.32 -2.67
N ASP A 203 -3.92 -9.51 -3.21
CA ASP A 203 -3.57 -9.79 -4.61
C ASP A 203 -4.76 -9.33 -5.46
N VAL A 204 -4.58 -8.20 -6.13
CA VAL A 204 -5.64 -7.58 -6.94
C VAL A 204 -6.06 -8.41 -8.15
N SER A 205 -5.41 -9.56 -8.42
CA SER A 205 -5.83 -10.51 -9.45
C SER A 205 -6.67 -11.68 -8.90
N TRP A 206 -6.74 -11.84 -7.58
CA TRP A 206 -7.31 -13.05 -6.96
C TRP A 206 -8.14 -12.81 -5.71
N GLY A 207 -7.55 -12.26 -4.65
CA GLY A 207 -8.15 -12.30 -3.31
C GLY A 207 -7.31 -11.54 -2.29
N ALA A 208 -7.87 -11.40 -1.09
CA ALA A 208 -7.23 -10.75 0.03
C ALA A 208 -7.02 -11.72 1.18
N ILE A 209 -5.85 -11.64 1.81
CA ILE A 209 -5.58 -12.29 3.09
C ILE A 209 -5.67 -11.28 4.23
N SER A 210 -6.07 -11.72 5.41
CA SER A 210 -6.10 -10.88 6.59
C SER A 210 -5.69 -11.59 7.86
N VAL A 211 -5.12 -10.82 8.79
CA VAL A 211 -4.71 -11.26 10.13
C VAL A 211 -5.05 -10.19 11.15
N ASP A 212 -5.48 -10.62 12.34
CA ASP A 212 -5.52 -9.77 13.55
C ASP A 212 -4.15 -9.85 14.24
N PRO A 213 -3.31 -8.80 14.15
CA PRO A 213 -1.98 -8.80 14.78
C PRO A 213 -2.02 -8.61 16.30
N LEU A 214 -3.16 -8.17 16.87
CA LEU A 214 -3.33 -7.94 18.31
C LEU A 214 -3.83 -9.20 19.04
N SER A 215 -4.32 -10.20 18.32
CA SER A 215 -4.71 -11.49 18.89
C SER A 215 -3.50 -12.29 19.39
N ASP A 216 -3.63 -12.95 20.54
CA ASP A 216 -2.64 -13.91 21.04
C ASP A 216 -2.57 -15.16 20.14
N GLN A 217 -3.67 -15.48 19.46
CA GLN A 217 -3.78 -16.55 18.47
C GLN A 217 -4.21 -15.93 17.14
N PRO A 218 -3.27 -15.36 16.36
CA PRO A 218 -3.60 -14.77 15.08
C PRO A 218 -4.14 -15.84 14.13
N GLU A 219 -5.22 -15.52 13.41
CA GLU A 219 -5.80 -16.40 12.38
C GLU A 219 -5.65 -15.77 11.00
N LEU A 220 -5.05 -16.52 10.08
CA LEU A 220 -5.02 -16.18 8.67
C LEU A 220 -6.36 -16.50 8.01
N ARG A 221 -6.96 -15.50 7.35
CA ARG A 221 -8.18 -15.68 6.55
C ARG A 221 -7.92 -15.26 5.13
N PHE A 222 -8.49 -16.01 4.18
CA PHE A 222 -8.49 -15.65 2.77
C PHE A 222 -9.93 -15.40 2.31
N VAL A 223 -10.11 -14.35 1.50
CA VAL A 223 -11.37 -14.01 0.84
C VAL A 223 -11.08 -13.76 -0.63
N GLU A 224 -11.71 -14.55 -1.50
CA GLU A 224 -11.60 -14.36 -2.94
C GLU A 224 -12.26 -13.04 -3.37
N LEU A 225 -11.73 -12.38 -4.40
CA LEU A 225 -12.35 -11.21 -5.02
C LEU A 225 -13.71 -11.57 -5.64
N PRO A 226 -14.55 -10.58 -6.04
CA PRO A 226 -15.76 -10.89 -6.79
C PRO A 226 -15.47 -11.82 -7.97
N GLY A 227 -16.31 -12.84 -8.21
CA GLY A 227 -15.99 -13.92 -9.15
C GLY A 227 -15.69 -13.46 -10.59
N GLY A 228 -16.27 -12.34 -11.03
CA GLY A 228 -15.96 -11.73 -12.34
C GLY A 228 -14.62 -10.99 -12.40
N SER A 229 -13.99 -10.76 -11.26
CA SER A 229 -12.73 -10.02 -11.10
C SER A 229 -11.53 -10.95 -10.94
N VAL A 230 -11.73 -12.20 -10.52
CA VAL A 230 -10.67 -13.21 -10.41
C VAL A 230 -10.10 -13.50 -11.79
N MET A 231 -8.77 -13.43 -11.91
CA MET A 231 -8.05 -13.69 -13.15
C MET A 231 -7.33 -15.03 -13.06
N GLU A 232 -6.99 -15.62 -14.21
CA GLU A 232 -6.01 -16.72 -14.25
C GLU A 232 -4.63 -16.23 -13.80
N PRO A 233 -3.74 -17.13 -13.31
CA PRO A 233 -2.37 -16.78 -12.97
C PRO A 233 -1.65 -16.08 -14.14
N VAL A 234 -1.48 -14.75 -14.06
CA VAL A 234 -0.82 -13.97 -15.12
C VAL A 234 0.69 -13.94 -14.90
N LYS A 235 1.51 -13.65 -15.91
CA LYS A 235 2.95 -13.35 -15.70
C LYS A 235 3.16 -12.05 -14.91
N ASP A 236 4.24 -11.96 -14.14
CA ASP A 236 4.56 -10.87 -13.21
C ASP A 236 4.46 -9.45 -13.80
N GLU A 237 4.94 -9.24 -15.02
CA GLU A 237 4.93 -7.91 -15.65
C GLU A 237 3.53 -7.36 -15.85
N LYS A 238 2.57 -8.22 -16.20
CA LYS A 238 1.15 -7.84 -16.33
C LYS A 238 0.50 -7.63 -14.97
N ARG A 239 0.92 -8.37 -13.93
CA ARG A 239 0.39 -8.24 -12.55
C ARG A 239 0.70 -6.88 -11.94
N ARG A 240 1.93 -6.38 -12.08
CA ARG A 240 2.37 -5.07 -11.52
C ARG A 240 1.56 -3.87 -12.03
N GLY A 241 0.95 -3.98 -13.21
CA GLY A 241 0.10 -2.93 -13.77
C GLY A 241 -1.31 -2.88 -13.16
N LEU A 242 -1.81 -3.97 -12.58
CA LEU A 242 -3.21 -4.12 -12.19
C LEU A 242 -3.62 -3.21 -11.03
N VAL A 243 -2.70 -2.93 -10.10
CA VAL A 243 -2.93 -2.05 -8.94
C VAL A 243 -3.34 -0.63 -9.35
N ARG A 244 -3.05 -0.23 -10.60
CA ARG A 244 -3.49 1.06 -11.16
C ARG A 244 -4.98 1.09 -11.47
N TYR A 245 -5.61 -0.06 -11.67
CA TYR A 245 -7.01 -0.20 -12.08
C TYR A 245 -7.86 -0.87 -11.01
N ARG A 246 -7.26 -1.43 -9.97
CA ARG A 246 -7.92 -2.19 -8.92
C ARG A 246 -7.42 -1.72 -7.57
N ARG A 247 -8.34 -1.44 -6.65
CA ARG A 247 -8.03 -0.90 -5.33
C ARG A 247 -8.84 -1.58 -4.24
N LEU A 248 -8.19 -1.81 -3.11
CA LEU A 248 -8.84 -2.14 -1.85
C LEU A 248 -8.74 -0.90 -0.94
N GLY A 249 -9.81 -0.59 -0.22
CA GLY A 249 -9.84 0.52 0.73
C GLY A 249 -11.01 0.44 1.68
N VAL A 250 -11.10 1.37 2.62
CA VAL A 250 -12.26 1.51 3.52
C VAL A 250 -12.99 2.78 3.14
N SER A 251 -14.32 2.68 3.06
CA SER A 251 -15.20 3.82 2.85
C SER A 251 -16.53 3.56 3.55
N GLU A 252 -17.06 4.58 4.23
CA GLU A 252 -18.29 4.47 5.03
C GLU A 252 -18.24 3.34 6.06
N GLY A 253 -17.04 3.10 6.62
CA GLY A 253 -16.84 2.05 7.61
C GLY A 253 -16.96 0.62 7.06
N ARG A 254 -16.90 0.41 5.74
CA ARG A 254 -16.91 -0.92 5.11
C ARG A 254 -15.67 -1.12 4.24
N LEU A 255 -15.18 -2.36 4.17
CA LEU A 255 -14.11 -2.71 3.22
C LEU A 255 -14.67 -2.74 1.81
N ARG A 256 -13.99 -2.06 0.89
CA ARG A 256 -14.41 -1.92 -0.50
C ARG A 256 -13.32 -2.36 -1.45
N TYR A 257 -13.74 -3.10 -2.46
CA TYR A 257 -12.94 -3.43 -3.63
C TYR A 257 -13.50 -2.68 -4.82
N ALA A 258 -12.64 -1.99 -5.56
CA ALA A 258 -13.03 -1.28 -6.76
C ALA A 258 -12.16 -1.69 -7.94
N GLU A 259 -12.77 -1.73 -9.12
CA GLU A 259 -12.06 -1.99 -10.36
C GLU A 259 -12.57 -1.16 -11.54
N ALA A 260 -11.62 -0.73 -12.38
CA ALA A 260 -11.85 -0.05 -13.63
C ALA A 260 -11.50 -0.97 -14.81
N SER A 261 -12.36 -1.06 -15.82
CA SER A 261 -12.03 -1.79 -17.03
C SER A 261 -10.88 -1.10 -17.78
N GLN A 262 -10.03 -1.91 -18.41
CA GLN A 262 -8.85 -1.42 -19.14
C GLN A 262 -9.14 -1.14 -20.62
N LYS A 263 -10.39 -1.36 -21.04
CA LYS A 263 -10.85 -1.19 -22.41
C LYS A 263 -12.23 -0.56 -22.42
N GLU A 264 -12.54 0.10 -23.52
CA GLU A 264 -13.87 0.63 -23.78
C GLU A 264 -14.94 -0.49 -23.83
N PRO A 265 -16.17 -0.20 -23.38
CA PRO A 265 -16.60 1.03 -22.71
C PRO A 265 -16.06 1.06 -21.28
N PHE A 266 -15.22 2.04 -20.91
CA PHE A 266 -14.58 2.05 -19.59
C PHE A 266 -15.65 1.96 -18.49
N VAL A 267 -15.60 0.94 -17.64
CA VAL A 267 -16.58 0.71 -16.56
C VAL A 267 -15.86 0.75 -15.23
N LEU A 268 -16.39 1.53 -14.30
CA LEU A 268 -15.98 1.52 -12.90
C LEU A 268 -16.99 0.70 -12.10
N SER A 269 -16.51 -0.25 -11.31
CA SER A 269 -17.32 -1.08 -10.41
C SER A 269 -16.78 -0.99 -8.99
N SER A 270 -17.67 -0.92 -8.00
CA SER A 270 -17.36 -0.85 -6.58
C SER A 270 -18.19 -1.89 -5.83
N PHE A 271 -17.48 -2.68 -5.02
CA PHE A 271 -18.02 -3.78 -4.25
C PHE A 271 -17.76 -3.52 -2.77
N ALA A 272 -18.70 -3.89 -1.92
CA ALA A 272 -18.53 -3.88 -0.48
C ALA A 272 -18.44 -5.32 0.04
N LEU A 273 -17.53 -5.55 0.99
CA LEU A 273 -17.49 -6.79 1.74
C LEU A 273 -18.73 -6.88 2.65
N ASP A 274 -19.33 -8.06 2.74
CA ASP A 274 -20.42 -8.35 3.66
C ASP A 274 -19.94 -8.32 5.14
N ASP A 275 -20.91 -8.24 6.06
CA ASP A 275 -20.63 -8.17 7.50
C ASP A 275 -19.97 -9.46 8.03
N ASN A 276 -20.19 -10.58 7.33
CA ASN A 276 -19.57 -11.86 7.63
C ASN A 276 -18.09 -11.91 7.20
N GLY A 277 -17.63 -10.95 6.41
CA GLY A 277 -16.26 -10.87 5.91
C GLY A 277 -15.92 -11.97 4.90
N SER A 278 -16.89 -12.47 4.16
CA SER A 278 -16.79 -13.69 3.35
C SER A 278 -17.15 -13.50 1.87
N SER A 279 -17.95 -12.49 1.54
CA SER A 279 -18.42 -12.29 0.17
C SER A 279 -18.53 -10.81 -0.20
N TRP A 280 -18.44 -10.55 -1.50
CA TRP A 280 -18.49 -9.20 -2.06
C TRP A 280 -19.84 -8.94 -2.72
N THR A 281 -20.47 -7.81 -2.37
CA THR A 281 -21.70 -7.34 -3.00
C THR A 281 -21.38 -6.16 -3.90
N LEU A 282 -21.82 -6.21 -5.17
CA LEU A 282 -21.72 -5.07 -6.09
C LEU A 282 -22.70 -3.97 -5.64
N GLU A 283 -22.20 -2.78 -5.35
CA GLU A 283 -23.03 -1.65 -4.91
C GLU A 283 -23.12 -0.56 -5.98
N HIS A 284 -22.01 -0.25 -6.65
CA HIS A 284 -21.99 0.76 -7.69
C HIS A 284 -21.34 0.24 -8.97
N ARG A 285 -21.92 0.61 -10.12
CA ARG A 285 -21.36 0.33 -11.43
C ARG A 285 -21.75 1.43 -12.40
N VAL A 286 -20.74 2.06 -13.01
CA VAL A 286 -20.95 3.19 -13.92
C VAL A 286 -20.07 3.06 -15.15
N ALA A 287 -20.62 3.36 -16.32
CA ALA A 287 -19.86 3.50 -17.55
C ALA A 287 -19.30 4.93 -17.65
N LEU A 288 -18.00 5.05 -17.81
CA LEU A 288 -17.26 6.30 -17.92
C LEU A 288 -17.30 6.89 -19.34
N SER A 289 -18.20 6.41 -20.21
CA SER A 289 -18.32 6.82 -21.61
C SER A 289 -18.68 8.30 -21.79
N ARG A 290 -19.08 8.98 -20.72
CA ARG A 290 -19.41 10.42 -20.69
C ARG A 290 -18.26 11.31 -20.22
N LEU A 291 -17.18 10.75 -19.67
CA LEU A 291 -16.04 11.53 -19.22
C LEU A 291 -15.34 12.16 -20.44
N ARG A 292 -15.52 13.47 -20.61
CA ARG A 292 -14.80 14.27 -21.58
C ARG A 292 -13.70 15.02 -20.84
N VAL A 293 -12.45 14.77 -21.22
CA VAL A 293 -11.32 15.59 -20.80
C VAL A 293 -11.46 16.96 -21.49
N ASP A 294 -11.10 18.05 -20.79
CA ASP A 294 -11.15 19.43 -21.29
C ASP A 294 -10.67 19.51 -22.76
N GLY A 295 -11.59 19.90 -23.64
CA GLY A 295 -11.42 19.84 -25.10
C GLY A 295 -12.45 18.94 -25.83
N GLY A 296 -13.26 18.17 -25.08
CA GLY A 296 -14.42 17.46 -25.64
C GLY A 296 -14.11 16.22 -26.47
N LEU A 297 -12.84 15.80 -26.51
CA LEU A 297 -12.40 14.60 -27.21
C LEU A 297 -12.67 13.35 -26.36
N PRO A 298 -13.07 12.22 -26.99
CA PRO A 298 -13.20 10.93 -26.31
C PRO A 298 -11.86 10.50 -25.70
N LEU A 299 -11.90 9.77 -24.59
CA LEU A 299 -10.74 9.10 -24.01
C LEU A 299 -10.09 8.20 -25.06
N GLN A 300 -8.78 8.33 -25.30
CA GLN A 300 -8.05 7.36 -26.11
C GLN A 300 -7.62 6.17 -25.24
N GLN A 301 -7.15 5.07 -25.86
CA GLN A 301 -6.67 3.90 -25.11
C GLN A 301 -5.49 4.26 -24.16
N GLU A 302 -4.70 5.27 -24.51
CA GLU A 302 -3.62 5.82 -23.67
C GLU A 302 -4.15 6.59 -22.43
N ASP A 303 -5.44 6.96 -22.43
CA ASP A 303 -6.15 7.66 -21.35
C ASP A 303 -6.96 6.70 -20.45
N THR A 304 -6.61 5.42 -20.41
CA THR A 304 -7.32 4.42 -19.59
C THR A 304 -7.43 4.91 -18.13
N PRO A 305 -8.65 5.09 -17.58
CA PRO A 305 -8.84 5.61 -16.24
C PRO A 305 -8.22 4.71 -15.17
N ARG A 306 -7.41 5.31 -14.29
CA ARG A 306 -6.73 4.61 -13.19
C ARG A 306 -7.36 5.00 -11.88
N ILE A 307 -7.58 4.05 -10.99
CA ILE A 307 -8.12 4.34 -9.67
C ILE A 307 -7.00 4.87 -8.77
N GLY A 308 -7.14 6.13 -8.40
CA GLY A 308 -6.26 6.79 -7.45
C GLY A 308 -6.65 6.43 -6.02
N VAL A 309 -7.87 6.79 -5.62
CA VAL A 309 -8.36 6.72 -4.23
C VAL A 309 -9.86 6.43 -4.21
N ILE A 310 -10.30 5.61 -3.27
CA ILE A 310 -11.71 5.44 -2.88
C ILE A 310 -11.99 6.52 -1.82
N ASP A 311 -13.03 7.34 -2.01
CA ASP A 311 -13.34 8.37 -1.01
C ASP A 311 -13.70 7.71 0.34
N PRO A 312 -13.03 8.09 1.44
CA PRO A 312 -13.22 7.40 2.72
C PRO A 312 -14.59 7.67 3.37
N LEU A 313 -15.29 8.73 2.96
CA LEU A 313 -16.54 9.18 3.58
C LEU A 313 -17.78 8.97 2.70
N ASN A 314 -17.59 8.82 1.38
CA ASN A 314 -18.69 8.60 0.45
C ASN A 314 -18.33 7.51 -0.57
N ALA A 315 -18.99 6.37 -0.48
CA ALA A 315 -18.67 5.20 -1.30
C ALA A 315 -18.98 5.35 -2.78
N SER A 316 -19.89 6.28 -3.12
CA SER A 316 -20.21 6.60 -4.51
C SER A 316 -19.12 7.43 -5.18
N ILE A 317 -18.20 8.05 -4.41
CA ILE A 317 -17.18 8.94 -4.96
C ILE A 317 -15.85 8.20 -5.10
N MET A 318 -15.26 8.30 -6.30
CA MET A 318 -13.93 7.76 -6.57
C MET A 318 -13.06 8.76 -7.32
N TYR A 319 -11.78 8.84 -6.94
CA TYR A 319 -10.82 9.72 -7.60
C TYR A 319 -10.03 8.94 -8.64
N LEU A 320 -10.20 9.32 -9.90
CA LEU A 320 -9.55 8.69 -11.04
C LEU A 320 -8.42 9.57 -11.57
N LYS A 321 -7.35 8.93 -12.03
CA LYS A 321 -6.28 9.56 -12.81
C LYS A 321 -6.44 9.19 -14.29
N ILE A 322 -6.51 10.20 -15.15
CA ILE A 322 -6.62 10.09 -16.60
C ILE A 322 -5.50 10.91 -17.20
N GLY A 323 -4.50 10.26 -17.81
CA GLY A 323 -3.27 10.92 -18.23
C GLY A 323 -2.60 11.67 -17.06
N VAL A 324 -2.60 13.01 -17.14
CA VAL A 324 -2.06 13.91 -16.10
C VAL A 324 -3.13 14.49 -15.18
N GLN A 325 -4.41 14.32 -15.50
CA GLN A 325 -5.53 14.89 -14.76
C GLN A 325 -6.00 13.95 -13.64
N CYS A 326 -6.52 14.54 -12.58
CA CYS A 326 -7.23 13.83 -11.51
C CYS A 326 -8.66 14.37 -11.45
N ILE A 327 -9.64 13.46 -11.46
CA ILE A 327 -11.06 13.81 -11.45
C ILE A 327 -11.76 13.02 -10.33
N SER A 328 -12.82 13.61 -9.76
CA SER A 328 -13.76 12.90 -8.91
C SER A 328 -14.94 12.41 -9.74
N VAL A 329 -15.29 11.14 -9.61
CA VAL A 329 -16.46 10.54 -10.25
C VAL A 329 -17.47 10.18 -9.18
N ASP A 330 -18.69 10.70 -9.32
CA ASP A 330 -19.87 10.29 -8.55
C ASP A 330 -20.56 9.15 -9.32
N MET A 331 -20.41 7.93 -8.82
CA MET A 331 -20.92 6.70 -9.45
C MET A 331 -22.44 6.57 -9.40
N GLU A 332 -23.15 7.39 -8.61
CA GLU A 332 -24.62 7.42 -8.60
C GLU A 332 -25.17 8.31 -9.73
N LYS A 333 -24.48 9.42 -10.02
CA LYS A 333 -24.93 10.41 -11.01
C LYS A 333 -24.39 10.17 -12.40
N GLY A 334 -23.22 9.56 -12.52
CA GLY A 334 -22.58 9.18 -13.79
C GLY A 334 -21.82 10.30 -14.49
#